data_AF-A0A378VWM9-F1
#
_entry.id   AF-A0A378VWM9-F1
#
_cell.length_a   1.000
_cell.length_b   1.000
_cell.length_c   1.000
_cell.angle_alpha   90.00
_cell.angle_beta   90.00
_cell.angle_gamma   90.00
#
_symmetry.space_group_name_H-M   'P 1'
#
loop_
_entity.id
_entity.type
_entity.pdbx_description
1 polymer ?
#
loop_
_entity_poly.entity_id
_entity_poly.type
_entity_poly.pdbx_seq_one_letter_code
_entity_poly.pdbx_strand_id
1 'polypeptide(L)'
;MSRVEYDDWLIVKVNGKIVYSSYNNQMFAADYTAKDEDGFPIGRRFAPVRNEEGTRLGNAERGKSWRKNLNIDIRPYLHQGKNTIWTRTVVGGGGENAIFFNVHQYCEPVCHDKWENSCSEYEKRVKQ
;
A
#
# COMPACT_ATOMS: atom_id res chain seq x y z
N MET A 1 18.41 6.80 8.73
CA MET A 1 17.45 5.83 9.27
C MET A 1 16.70 5.24 8.08
N SER A 2 16.76 3.94 7.80
CA SER A 2 16.18 3.34 6.58
C SER A 2 15.33 2.10 6.85
N ARG A 3 14.62 2.07 7.98
CA ARG A 3 13.76 0.96 8.37
C ARG A 3 12.33 1.28 7.95
N VAL A 4 11.74 0.40 7.13
CA VAL A 4 10.29 0.39 6.90
C VAL A 4 9.72 -0.82 7.61
N GLU A 5 8.66 -0.57 8.35
CA GLU A 5 7.81 -1.59 8.94
C GLU A 5 6.46 -1.49 8.25
N TYR A 6 5.97 -2.60 7.73
CA TYR A 6 4.64 -2.66 7.13
C TYR A 6 3.92 -3.89 7.64
N ASP A 7 2.62 -3.74 7.86
CA ASP A 7 1.77 -4.86 8.22
C ASP A 7 1.32 -5.57 6.95
N ASP A 8 1.49 -6.89 6.94
CA ASP A 8 1.12 -7.82 5.87
C ASP A 8 1.72 -7.58 4.47
N TRP A 9 1.25 -6.58 3.72
CA TRP A 9 1.62 -6.37 2.32
C TRP A 9 1.83 -4.91 1.97
N LEU A 10 2.82 -4.63 1.12
CA LEU A 10 3.18 -3.28 0.69
C LEU A 10 3.50 -3.23 -0.80
N ILE A 11 2.99 -2.21 -1.48
CA ILE A 11 3.34 -1.83 -2.84
C ILE A 11 3.77 -0.36 -2.85
N VAL A 12 4.85 -0.07 -3.56
CA VAL A 12 5.32 1.30 -3.82
C VAL A 12 5.53 1.47 -5.32
N LYS A 13 4.93 2.53 -5.87
CA LYS A 13 5.10 2.96 -7.25
C LYS A 13 5.65 4.38 -7.31
N VAL A 14 6.52 4.62 -8.28
CA VAL A 14 6.97 5.97 -8.67
C VAL A 14 6.63 6.14 -10.14
N ASN A 15 5.81 7.14 -10.45
CA ASN A 15 5.33 7.43 -11.81
C ASN A 15 4.77 6.18 -12.52
N GLY A 16 3.97 5.40 -11.79
CA GLY A 16 3.34 4.17 -12.29
C GLY A 16 4.22 2.91 -12.28
N LYS A 17 5.54 3.05 -12.17
CA LYS A 17 6.47 1.91 -12.12
C LYS A 17 6.60 1.38 -10.69
N ILE A 18 6.44 0.08 -10.51
CA ILE A 18 6.65 -0.58 -9.21
C ILE A 18 8.14 -0.52 -8.89
N VAL A 19 8.46 0.16 -7.79
CA VAL A 19 9.82 0.20 -7.23
C VAL A 19 9.97 -0.79 -6.09
N TYR A 20 8.86 -1.18 -5.46
CA TYR A 20 8.82 -2.24 -4.47
C TYR A 20 7.46 -2.92 -4.41
N SER A 21 7.49 -4.23 -4.18
CA SER A 21 6.32 -5.02 -3.82
C SER A 21 6.75 -6.10 -2.83
N SER A 22 5.93 -6.35 -1.82
CA SER A 22 6.14 -7.46 -0.89
C SER A 22 5.96 -8.84 -1.55
N TYR A 23 5.60 -8.87 -2.84
CA TYR A 23 5.50 -10.07 -3.66
C TYR A 23 6.06 -9.82 -5.07
N ASN A 24 7.35 -10.14 -5.25
CA ASN A 24 8.04 -10.26 -6.55
C ASN A 24 7.79 -9.14 -7.58
N ASN A 25 7.75 -7.87 -7.14
CA ASN A 25 7.47 -6.71 -8.02
C ASN A 25 6.14 -6.78 -8.78
N GLN A 26 5.15 -7.52 -8.26
CA GLN A 26 3.81 -7.61 -8.84
C GLN A 26 2.81 -6.73 -8.11
N MET A 27 1.75 -6.34 -8.84
CA MET A 27 0.56 -5.79 -8.25
C MET A 27 -0.26 -6.86 -7.56
N PHE A 28 -0.95 -6.46 -6.49
CA PHE A 28 -1.94 -7.29 -5.83
C PHE A 28 -2.99 -6.45 -5.11
N ALA A 29 -4.10 -7.11 -4.77
CA ALA A 29 -5.16 -6.56 -3.94
C ALA A 29 -5.79 -7.67 -3.08
N ALA A 30 -6.30 -7.29 -1.91
CA ALA A 30 -7.18 -8.16 -1.15
C ALA A 30 -8.61 -8.09 -1.70
N ASP A 31 -9.22 -9.27 -1.85
CA ASP A 31 -10.65 -9.39 -2.04
C ASP A 31 -11.33 -9.53 -0.67
N TYR A 32 -11.68 -8.38 -0.07
CA TYR A 32 -12.42 -8.35 1.20
C TYR A 32 -13.89 -8.74 1.08
N THR A 33 -14.36 -9.04 -0.13
CA THR A 33 -15.74 -9.48 -0.40
C THR A 33 -15.85 -11.00 -0.55
N ALA A 34 -14.72 -11.71 -0.48
CA ALA A 34 -14.67 -13.15 -0.60
C ALA A 34 -15.57 -13.87 0.42
N LYS A 35 -16.18 -14.94 -0.05
CA LYS A 35 -17.07 -15.82 0.70
C LYS A 35 -16.55 -17.24 0.73
N ASP A 36 -16.90 -18.00 1.76
CA ASP A 36 -16.64 -19.45 1.82
C ASP A 36 -17.59 -20.23 0.89
N GLU A 37 -17.46 -21.55 0.90
CA GLU A 37 -18.25 -22.47 0.06
C GLU A 37 -19.76 -22.37 0.36
N ASP A 38 -20.13 -21.98 1.58
CA ASP A 38 -21.50 -21.81 2.04
C ASP A 38 -22.03 -20.38 1.81
N GLY A 39 -21.20 -19.49 1.24
CA GLY A 39 -21.58 -18.12 0.90
C GLY A 39 -21.47 -17.10 2.04
N PHE A 40 -20.86 -17.48 3.16
CA PHE A 40 -20.61 -16.56 4.28
C PHE A 40 -19.32 -15.76 4.07
N PRO A 41 -19.26 -14.48 4.49
CA PRO A 41 -18.05 -13.68 4.40
C PRO A 41 -16.93 -14.32 5.23
N ILE A 42 -15.78 -14.59 4.61
CA ILE A 42 -14.65 -15.22 5.30
C ILE A 42 -13.95 -14.29 6.31
N GLY A 43 -14.32 -13.01 6.33
CA GLY A 43 -13.74 -12.00 7.20
C GLY A 43 -12.44 -11.39 6.67
N ARG A 44 -12.16 -10.14 7.08
CA ARG A 44 -11.05 -9.34 6.53
C ARG A 44 -9.68 -10.00 6.68
N ARG A 45 -9.41 -10.66 7.80
CA ARG A 45 -8.12 -11.35 8.04
C ARG A 45 -7.85 -12.45 7.03
N PHE A 46 -8.89 -13.16 6.61
CA PHE A 46 -8.79 -14.33 5.74
C PHE A 46 -9.03 -14.00 4.26
N ALA A 47 -9.38 -12.74 3.95
CA ALA A 47 -9.56 -12.23 2.59
C ALA A 47 -8.37 -12.63 1.70
N PRO A 48 -8.58 -13.29 0.54
CA PRO A 48 -7.48 -13.71 -0.30
C PRO A 48 -6.83 -12.47 -0.93
N VAL A 49 -5.51 -12.42 -0.86
CA VAL A 49 -4.71 -11.49 -1.66
C VAL A 49 -4.42 -12.16 -2.99
N ARG A 50 -4.72 -11.46 -4.08
CA ARG A 50 -4.56 -11.96 -5.44
C ARG A 50 -3.71 -11.00 -6.27
N ASN A 51 -2.94 -11.54 -7.20
CA ASN A 51 -2.30 -10.75 -8.25
C ASN A 51 -3.33 -10.34 -9.33
N GLU A 52 -2.86 -9.62 -10.35
CA GLU A 52 -3.71 -9.14 -11.45
C GLU A 52 -4.30 -10.29 -12.28
N GLU A 53 -3.63 -11.44 -12.32
CA GLU A 53 -4.11 -12.66 -12.97
C GLU A 53 -5.12 -13.45 -12.10
N GLY A 54 -5.45 -12.97 -10.89
CA GLY A 54 -6.38 -13.63 -9.96
C GLY A 54 -5.77 -14.79 -9.16
N THR A 55 -4.48 -15.08 -9.34
CA THR A 55 -3.75 -16.10 -8.57
C THR A 55 -3.67 -15.69 -7.12
N ARG A 56 -4.05 -16.60 -6.21
CA ARG A 56 -3.98 -16.37 -4.76
C ARG A 56 -2.53 -16.37 -4.30
N LEU A 57 -2.11 -15.26 -3.70
CA LEU A 57 -0.77 -15.06 -3.13
C LEU A 57 -0.73 -15.41 -1.64
N GLY A 58 -1.86 -15.28 -0.96
CA GLY A 58 -1.99 -15.52 0.48
C GLY A 58 -3.28 -14.93 1.02
N ASN A 59 -3.30 -14.67 2.32
CA ASN A 59 -4.39 -13.96 3.01
C ASN A 59 -3.96 -12.51 3.31
N ALA A 60 -4.95 -11.64 3.53
CA ALA A 60 -4.72 -10.26 3.90
C ALA A 60 -3.91 -10.17 5.20
N GLU A 61 -4.20 -11.01 6.19
CA GLU A 61 -3.40 -11.19 7.41
C GLU A 61 -2.27 -12.21 7.20
N ARG A 62 -1.03 -11.86 7.58
CA ARG A 62 0.17 -12.73 7.54
C ARG A 62 0.74 -13.01 8.93
N GLY A 63 0.11 -12.52 10.00
CA GLY A 63 0.40 -12.83 11.40
C GLY A 63 1.71 -12.25 11.92
N LYS A 64 2.30 -11.28 11.21
CA LYS A 64 3.55 -10.63 11.61
C LYS A 64 3.77 -9.30 10.90
N SER A 65 4.39 -8.38 11.63
CA SER A 65 4.93 -7.15 11.05
C SER A 65 6.22 -7.44 10.28
N TRP A 66 6.31 -6.92 9.06
CA TRP A 66 7.45 -7.12 8.18
C TRP A 66 8.42 -5.96 8.33
N ARG A 67 9.70 -6.28 8.57
CA ARG A 67 10.77 -5.30 8.63
C ARG A 67 11.63 -5.43 7.38
N LYS A 68 11.74 -4.36 6.60
CA LYS A 68 12.60 -4.29 5.43
C LYS A 68 13.40 -2.99 5.42
N ASN A 69 14.62 -3.08 4.90
CA ASN A 69 15.42 -1.91 4.60
C ASN A 69 15.07 -1.45 3.19
N LEU A 70 14.05 -0.59 3.07
CA LEU A 70 13.61 -0.02 1.80
C LEU A 70 14.34 1.29 1.54
N ASN A 71 15.68 1.24 1.48
CA ASN A 71 16.47 2.35 0.96
C ASN A 71 16.56 2.21 -0.57
N ILE A 72 15.50 2.62 -1.25
CA ILE A 72 15.39 2.53 -2.71
C ILE A 72 15.81 3.86 -3.30
N ASP A 73 16.81 3.84 -4.18
CA ASP A 73 17.11 5.01 -5.00
C ASP A 73 15.99 5.22 -6.02
N ILE A 74 15.13 6.21 -5.75
CA ILE A 74 14.02 6.54 -6.63
C ILE A 74 14.42 7.46 -7.78
N ARG A 75 15.64 8.03 -7.80
CA ARG A 75 16.09 8.98 -8.84
C ARG A 75 15.92 8.45 -10.27
N PRO A 76 16.21 7.17 -10.59
CA PRO A 76 16.02 6.64 -11.94
C PRO A 76 14.56 6.58 -12.41
N TYR A 77 13.61 6.75 -11.50
CA TYR A 77 12.17 6.69 -11.76
C TYR A 77 11.53 8.08 -11.81
N LEU A 78 12.30 9.13 -11.49
CA LEU A 78 11.85 10.51 -11.51
C LEU A 78 12.06 11.13 -12.88
N HIS A 79 11.25 12.14 -13.19
CA HIS A 79 11.41 12.98 -14.37
C HIS A 79 11.25 14.46 -14.01
N GLN A 80 11.61 15.35 -14.93
CA GLN A 80 11.39 16.78 -14.74
C GLN A 80 9.89 17.07 -14.57
N GLY A 81 9.55 17.93 -13.61
CA GLY A 81 8.17 18.33 -13.32
C GLY A 81 7.48 17.49 -12.25
N LYS A 82 6.17 17.29 -12.40
CA LYS A 82 5.32 16.61 -11.41
C LYS A 82 5.62 15.11 -11.37
N ASN A 83 6.04 14.61 -10.22
CA ASN A 83 6.22 13.17 -9.97
C ASN A 83 5.12 12.68 -9.02
N THR A 84 4.64 11.46 -9.22
CA THR A 84 3.65 10.82 -8.35
C THR A 84 4.28 9.63 -7.66
N ILE A 85 4.25 9.63 -6.33
CA ILE A 85 4.60 8.47 -5.52
C ILE A 85 3.30 7.91 -4.95
N TRP A 86 3.05 6.64 -5.21
CA TRP A 86 1.84 5.95 -4.79
C TRP A 86 2.22 4.74 -3.95
N THR A 87 1.53 4.57 -2.83
CA THR A 87 1.70 3.42 -1.97
C THR A 87 0.36 2.79 -1.64
N ARG A 88 0.41 1.47 -1.42
CA ARG A 88 -0.72 0.70 -0.93
C ARG A 88 -0.22 -0.30 0.10
N THR A 89 -0.85 -0.26 1.26
CA THR A 89 -0.76 -1.33 2.25
C THR A 89 -2.05 -2.14 2.20
N VAL A 90 -1.94 -3.47 2.17
CA VAL A 90 -3.07 -4.38 2.31
C VAL A 90 -2.91 -5.08 3.65
N VAL A 91 -3.96 -5.09 4.47
CA VAL A 91 -3.90 -5.57 5.86
C VAL A 91 -5.10 -6.43 6.22
N GLY A 92 -4.90 -7.39 7.12
CA GLY A 92 -5.99 -8.15 7.74
C GLY A 92 -6.72 -7.40 8.86
N GLY A 93 -6.09 -6.36 9.43
CA GLY A 93 -6.54 -5.64 10.62
C GLY A 93 -6.32 -4.12 10.54
N GLY A 94 -5.71 -3.54 11.59
CA GLY A 94 -5.31 -2.13 11.59
C GLY A 94 -4.03 -1.96 10.76
N GLY A 95 -4.03 -1.02 9.82
CA GLY A 95 -2.89 -0.82 8.91
C GLY A 95 -2.37 0.60 8.93
N GLU A 96 -1.05 0.73 8.92
CA GLU A 96 -0.36 2.01 8.79
C GLU A 96 0.67 1.94 7.67
N ASN A 97 0.87 3.05 6.99
CA ASN A 97 1.97 3.26 6.06
C ASN A 97 2.59 4.62 6.35
N ALA A 98 3.90 4.65 6.52
CA ALA A 98 4.67 5.87 6.60
C ALA A 98 5.84 5.79 5.61
N ILE A 99 6.10 6.90 4.93
CA ILE A 99 7.20 7.02 3.97
C ILE A 99 7.99 8.26 4.30
N PHE A 100 9.31 8.12 4.31
CA PHE A 100 10.23 9.22 4.53
C PHE A 100 11.07 9.40 3.26
N PHE A 101 11.10 10.62 2.74
CA PHE A 101 11.94 10.99 1.61
C PHE A 101 13.09 11.87 2.09
N ASN A 102 14.30 11.54 1.66
CA ASN A 102 15.39 12.49 1.71
C ASN A 102 15.46 13.19 0.36
N VAL A 103 15.23 14.50 0.34
CA VAL A 103 15.19 15.29 -0.89
C VAL A 103 16.25 16.37 -0.81
N HIS A 104 17.17 16.37 -1.76
CA HIS A 104 18.07 17.51 -1.98
C HIS A 104 17.43 18.43 -3.00
N GLN A 105 17.11 19.65 -2.58
CA GLN A 105 16.41 20.63 -3.40
C GLN A 105 17.32 21.85 -3.58
N TYR A 106 17.39 22.37 -4.81
CA TYR A 106 18.22 23.55 -5.13
C TYR A 106 17.59 24.85 -4.60
N CYS A 107 16.26 24.90 -4.48
CA CYS A 107 15.50 26.01 -3.92
C CYS A 107 14.56 25.49 -2.82
N GLU A 108 14.14 26.37 -1.91
CA GLU A 108 13.06 26.05 -0.97
C GLU A 108 11.76 25.77 -1.73
N PRO A 109 11.18 24.57 -1.64
CA PRO A 109 9.90 24.29 -2.26
C PRO A 109 8.79 25.03 -1.51
N VAL A 110 7.85 25.61 -2.25
CA VAL A 110 6.55 25.93 -1.67
C VAL A 110 5.73 24.64 -1.66
N CYS A 111 5.77 23.92 -0.54
CA CYS A 111 4.94 22.73 -0.33
C CYS A 111 3.52 23.15 0.10
N HIS A 112 2.50 22.59 -0.55
CA HIS A 112 1.12 22.72 -0.12
C HIS A 112 0.57 21.32 0.16
N ASP A 113 0.21 21.06 1.41
CA ASP A 113 -0.44 19.80 1.76
C ASP A 113 -1.93 19.87 1.39
N LYS A 114 -2.41 18.85 0.68
CA LYS A 114 -3.83 18.65 0.41
C LYS A 114 -4.20 17.24 0.83
N TRP A 115 -5.21 17.15 1.70
CA TRP A 115 -5.77 15.88 2.16
C TRP A 115 -7.12 15.63 1.49
N GLU A 116 -7.32 14.45 0.93
CA GLU A 116 -8.59 14.01 0.35
C GLU A 116 -9.00 12.69 1.02
N ASN A 117 -10.08 12.73 1.81
CA ASN A 117 -10.63 11.54 2.47
C ASN A 117 -11.75 10.93 1.62
N SER A 118 -11.39 10.04 0.69
CA SER A 118 -12.35 9.26 -0.11
C SER A 118 -13.12 8.19 0.69
N CYS A 119 -12.78 7.98 1.96
CA CYS A 119 -13.49 7.07 2.87
C CYS A 119 -14.61 7.76 3.67
N SER A 120 -14.68 9.09 3.65
CA SER A 120 -15.59 9.90 4.48
C SER A 120 -17.07 9.50 4.37
N GLU A 121 -17.53 9.15 3.17
CA GLU A 121 -18.90 8.68 2.94
C GLU A 121 -19.18 7.31 3.54
N TYR A 122 -18.18 6.42 3.60
CA TYR A 122 -18.31 5.13 4.26
C TYR A 122 -18.27 5.28 5.78
N GLU A 123 -17.39 6.13 6.30
CA GLU A 123 -17.27 6.41 7.74
C GLU A 123 -18.56 6.98 8.35
N LYS A 124 -19.29 7.82 7.62
CA LYS A 124 -20.59 8.34 8.04
C LYS A 124 -21.66 7.25 8.22
N ARG A 125 -21.62 6.20 7.40
CA ARG A 125 -22.62 5.12 7.41
C ARG A 125 -22.47 4.17 8.60
N VAL A 126 -21.26 4.04 9.16
CA VAL A 126 -20.97 3.14 10.29
C VAL A 126 -21.11 3.81 11.67
N LYS A 127 -21.38 5.12 11.72
CA LYS A 127 -21.58 5.89 12.96
C LYS A 127 -23.06 6.04 13.37
N GLN A 128 -24.00 5.45 12.62
CA GLN A 128 -25.44 5.38 12.95
C GLN A 128 -25.73 4.07 13.68
#